data_AF-A0A183M4J8-F1
#
_entry.id   AF-A0A183M4J8-F1
#
_cell.length_a   1.000
_cell.length_b   1.000
_cell.length_c   1.000
_cell.angle_alpha   90.00
_cell.angle_beta   90.00
_cell.angle_gamma   90.00
#
_symmetry.space_group_name_H-M   'P 1'
#
loop_
_entity.id
_entity.type
_entity.pdbx_description
1 polymer ?
#
loop_
_entity_poly.entity_id
_entity_poly.type
_entity_poly.pdbx_seq_one_letter_code
_entity_poly.pdbx_strand_id
1 'polypeptide(L)'
;MGRHELVERNKNGERFANLCAFNKLVIGGTILLHKRIHKDTWISPDHTTKNQIDHICINKKFRRAMEDVRTRREGDIASDHHIVVAKMKLKLKKHWTTGEPAL
;
A
#
# COMPACT_ATOMS: atom_id res chain seq x y z
N MET A 1 -4.46 9.72 -4.95
CA MET A 1 -4.99 8.81 -5.97
C MET A 1 -4.38 9.26 -7.30
N GLY A 2 -3.65 8.37 -7.99
CA GLY A 2 -2.72 8.68 -9.10
C GLY A 2 -3.21 8.20 -10.47
N ARG A 3 -2.42 8.44 -11.53
CA ARG A 3 -2.78 8.17 -12.93
C ARG A 3 -3.06 6.70 -13.28
N HIS A 4 -2.86 5.77 -12.36
CA HIS A 4 -2.83 4.33 -12.63
C HIS A 4 -3.96 3.55 -11.92
N GLU A 5 -5.01 4.24 -11.49
CA GLU A 5 -6.21 3.65 -10.90
C GLU A 5 -6.94 2.69 -11.85
N LEU A 6 -7.64 1.71 -11.26
CA LEU A 6 -8.42 0.69 -11.96
C LEU A 6 -9.80 1.20 -12.41
N VAL A 7 -10.37 2.14 -11.65
CA VAL A 7 -11.75 2.64 -11.79
C VAL A 7 -11.73 4.16 -11.61
N GLU A 8 -12.76 4.84 -12.11
CA GLU A 8 -13.00 6.26 -11.86
C GLU A 8 -13.02 6.54 -10.34
N ARG A 9 -12.27 7.57 -9.94
CA ARG A 9 -12.10 7.93 -8.55
C ARG A 9 -13.40 8.50 -7.99
N ASN A 10 -14.06 7.76 -7.11
CA ASN A 10 -15.23 8.27 -6.40
C ASN A 10 -14.86 9.35 -5.36
N LYS A 11 -15.87 10.00 -4.78
CA LYS A 11 -15.70 11.06 -3.76
C LYS A 11 -14.84 10.63 -2.57
N ASN A 12 -14.91 9.36 -2.15
CA ASN A 12 -14.09 8.85 -1.04
C ASN A 12 -12.64 8.68 -1.46
N GLY A 13 -12.39 8.19 -2.68
CA GLY A 13 -11.06 8.15 -3.28
C GLY A 13 -10.44 9.53 -3.37
N GLU A 14 -11.21 10.55 -3.76
CA GLU A 14 -10.73 11.94 -3.78
C GLU A 14 -10.38 12.45 -2.37
N ARG A 15 -11.24 12.24 -1.39
CA ARG A 15 -10.95 12.59 0.02
C ARG A 15 -9.68 11.91 0.53
N PHE A 16 -9.50 10.63 0.23
CA PHE A 16 -8.30 9.87 0.58
C PHE A 16 -7.04 10.42 -0.10
N ALA A 17 -7.15 10.80 -1.39
CA ALA A 17 -6.07 11.44 -2.12
C ALA A 17 -5.65 12.76 -1.49
N ASN A 18 -6.63 13.59 -1.11
CA ASN A 18 -6.42 14.89 -0.49
C ASN A 18 -5.79 14.74 0.90
N LEU A 19 -6.25 13.78 1.70
CA LEU A 19 -5.63 13.42 2.98
C LEU A 19 -4.15 13.05 2.80
N CYS A 20 -3.84 12.21 1.80
CA CYS A 20 -2.45 11.82 1.50
C CYS A 20 -1.62 13.02 1.04
N ALA A 21 -2.15 13.87 0.16
CA ALA A 21 -1.46 15.05 -0.33
C ALA A 21 -1.14 16.04 0.80
N PHE A 22 -2.13 16.32 1.66
CA PHE A 22 -2.00 17.21 2.81
C PHE A 22 -0.92 16.72 3.79
N ASN A 23 -0.92 15.42 4.09
CA ASN A 23 0.02 14.81 5.04
C ASN A 23 1.37 14.40 4.42
N LYS A 24 1.66 14.81 3.18
CA LYS A 24 2.89 14.44 2.46
C LYS A 24 3.09 12.92 2.42
N LEU A 25 2.03 12.16 2.15
CA LEU A 25 2.07 10.71 1.95
C LEU A 25 2.09 10.36 0.45
N VAL A 26 2.69 9.22 0.14
CA VAL A 26 2.67 8.60 -1.19
C VAL A 26 1.88 7.30 -1.09
N ILE A 27 0.92 7.12 -1.98
CA ILE A 27 0.10 5.89 -2.06
C ILE A 27 0.90 4.84 -2.82
N GLY A 28 1.20 3.72 -2.19
CA GLY A 28 2.09 2.67 -2.69
C GLY A 28 1.70 2.14 -4.07
N GLY A 29 0.40 1.90 -4.29
CA GLY A 29 -0.14 1.41 -5.57
C GLY A 29 0.04 2.38 -6.76
N THR A 30 0.56 3.59 -6.52
CA THR A 30 0.88 4.59 -7.56
C THR A 30 2.38 4.69 -7.88
N ILE A 31 3.24 4.02 -7.11
CA ILE A 31 4.71 4.15 -7.22
C ILE A 31 5.27 3.36 -8.41
N LEU A 32 4.71 2.18 -8.67
CA LEU A 32 5.13 1.29 -9.75
C LEU A 32 3.97 0.95 -10.69
N LEU A 33 4.33 0.71 -11.95
CA LEU A 33 3.41 0.21 -12.96
C LEU A 33 3.20 -1.29 -12.76
N HIS A 34 2.09 -1.64 -12.12
CA HIS A 34 1.62 -3.02 -12.06
C HIS A 34 0.47 -3.27 -13.03
N LYS A 35 0.39 -4.50 -13.53
CA LYS A 35 -0.79 -5.01 -14.25
C LYS A 35 -2.03 -4.87 -13.35
N ARG A 36 -3.19 -4.57 -13.95
CA ARG A 36 -4.47 -5.29 -13.72
C ARG A 36 -4.79 -5.79 -12.30
N ILE A 37 -4.94 -7.11 -12.25
CA ILE A 37 -3.71 -7.83 -11.90
C ILE A 37 -3.43 -7.83 -10.41
N HIS A 38 -2.52 -6.96 -10.07
CA HIS A 38 -1.94 -6.80 -8.75
C HIS A 38 -2.48 -5.56 -8.04
N LYS A 39 -3.54 -4.93 -8.56
CA LYS A 39 -4.14 -3.72 -7.99
C LYS A 39 -5.53 -3.94 -7.38
N ASP A 40 -6.24 -4.99 -7.80
CA ASP A 40 -7.57 -5.33 -7.27
C ASP A 40 -7.44 -5.83 -5.83
N THR A 41 -7.98 -5.12 -4.85
CA THR A 41 -7.89 -5.49 -3.42
C THR A 41 -9.18 -6.09 -2.88
N TRP A 42 -10.28 -5.95 -3.61
CA TRP A 42 -11.59 -6.46 -3.23
C TRP A 42 -12.32 -7.00 -4.46
N ILE A 43 -13.03 -8.11 -4.27
CA ILE A 43 -13.91 -8.71 -5.27
C ILE A 43 -15.33 -8.82 -4.66
N SER A 44 -16.35 -8.45 -5.40
CA SER A 44 -17.74 -8.64 -4.97
C SER A 44 -18.10 -10.13 -4.79
N PRO A 45 -19.10 -10.45 -3.96
CA PRO A 45 -19.53 -11.84 -3.74
C PRO A 45 -19.96 -12.58 -5.01
N ASP A 46 -20.44 -11.87 -6.03
CA ASP A 46 -20.80 -12.42 -7.35
C ASP A 46 -19.59 -12.58 -8.30
N HIS A 47 -18.38 -12.26 -7.83
CA HIS A 47 -17.12 -12.28 -8.58
C HIS A 47 -17.05 -11.38 -9.83
N THR A 48 -18.02 -10.48 -10.02
CA THR A 48 -18.08 -9.63 -11.23
C THR A 48 -17.29 -8.33 -11.06
N THR A 49 -17.35 -7.73 -9.88
CA THR A 49 -16.82 -6.39 -9.60
C THR A 49 -15.52 -6.51 -8.84
N LYS A 50 -14.52 -5.73 -9.28
CA LYS A 50 -13.22 -5.63 -8.61
C LYS A 50 -12.92 -4.18 -8.31
N ASN A 51 -12.50 -3.91 -7.08
CA ASN A 51 -12.15 -2.56 -6.65
C ASN A 51 -10.79 -2.52 -5.95
N GLN A 52 -10.23 -1.33 -5.90
CA GLN A 52 -9.07 -0.99 -5.10
C GLN A 52 -9.55 -0.10 -3.94
N ILE A 53 -9.69 -0.70 -2.76
CA ILE A 53 -10.14 0.01 -1.54
C ILE A 53 -9.12 -0.06 -0.41
N ASP A 54 -8.14 -0.95 -0.52
CA ASP A 54 -7.07 -1.11 0.44
C ASP A 54 -5.78 -0.48 -0.09
N HIS A 55 -5.14 0.33 0.74
CA HIS A 55 -3.97 1.11 0.32
C HIS A 55 -2.90 1.11 1.42
N ILE A 56 -1.66 0.88 1.00
CA ILE A 56 -0.48 1.14 1.84
C ILE A 56 0.07 2.50 1.46
N CYS A 57 0.23 3.38 2.45
CA CYS A 57 0.80 4.72 2.27
C CYS A 57 2.11 4.85 3.05
N ILE A 58 3.03 5.64 2.52
CA ILE A 58 4.30 5.96 3.19
C ILE A 58 4.56 7.46 3.15
N ASN A 59 5.18 7.99 4.19
CA ASN A 59 5.64 9.38 4.16
C ASN A 59 6.56 9.61 2.95
N LYS A 60 6.35 10.71 2.25
CA LYS A 60 7.07 11.09 1.03
C LYS A 60 8.59 11.10 1.25
N LYS A 61 9.07 11.43 2.45
CA LYS A 61 10.49 11.34 2.82
C LYS A 61 11.07 9.93 2.64
N PHE A 62 10.27 8.90 2.91
CA PHE A 62 10.68 7.50 2.84
C PHE A 62 10.19 6.80 1.57
N ARG A 63 9.67 7.52 0.56
CA ARG A 63 9.15 6.89 -0.68
C ARG A 63 10.12 5.92 -1.34
N ARG A 64 11.43 6.18 -1.25
CA ARG A 64 12.49 5.36 -1.86
C ARG A 64 12.75 4.06 -1.11
N ALA A 65 12.27 3.95 0.13
CA ALA A 65 12.34 2.72 0.91
C ALA A 65 11.26 1.73 0.50
N MET A 66 10.19 2.17 -0.15
CA MET A 66 9.13 1.29 -0.65
C MET A 66 9.54 0.78 -2.04
N GLU A 67 9.93 -0.50 -2.11
CA GLU A 67 10.41 -1.14 -3.34
C GLU A 67 9.27 -1.65 -4.21
N ASP A 68 8.19 -2.14 -3.59
CA ASP A 68 7.04 -2.72 -4.29
C ASP A 68 5.79 -2.63 -3.42
N VAL A 69 4.61 -2.45 -4.04
CA VAL A 69 3.31 -2.60 -3.38
C VAL A 69 2.37 -3.31 -4.34
N ARG A 70 1.98 -4.53 -3.97
CA ARG A 70 1.18 -5.39 -4.83
C ARG A 70 0.15 -6.18 -4.05
N THR A 71 -0.91 -6.52 -4.75
CA THR A 71 -1.94 -7.44 -4.25
C THR A 71 -1.56 -8.88 -4.56
N ARG A 72 -1.72 -9.78 -3.58
CA ARG A 72 -1.52 -11.23 -3.73
C ARG A 72 -2.87 -11.90 -3.89
N ARG A 73 -3.10 -12.51 -5.06
CA ARG A 73 -4.36 -13.20 -5.40
C ARG A 73 -4.32 -14.72 -5.17
N GLU A 74 -3.13 -15.28 -4.97
CA GLU A 74 -2.91 -16.73 -4.82
C GLU A 74 -3.05 -17.22 -3.36
N GLY A 75 -3.28 -16.32 -2.41
CA GLY A 75 -3.55 -16.70 -1.02
C GLY A 75 -5.05 -16.72 -0.77
N ASP A 76 -5.61 -17.90 -0.54
CA ASP A 76 -6.98 -18.02 -0.04
C ASP A 76 -7.00 -17.66 1.44
N ILE A 77 -7.64 -16.53 1.75
CA ILE A 77 -7.87 -16.07 3.12
C ILE A 77 -9.35 -16.14 3.52
N ALA A 78 -10.17 -16.84 2.74
CA ALA A 78 -11.62 -16.92 2.94
C ALA A 78 -12.28 -15.54 3.13
N SER A 79 -11.82 -14.54 2.37
CA SER A 79 -12.34 -13.17 2.35
C SER A 79 -12.54 -12.69 0.91
N ASP A 80 -13.49 -11.78 0.75
CA ASP A 80 -13.70 -10.96 -0.45
C ASP A 80 -12.56 -9.96 -0.70
N HIS A 81 -11.68 -9.76 0.28
CA HIS A 81 -10.45 -8.99 0.14
C HIS A 81 -9.25 -9.86 -0.26
N HIS A 82 -8.36 -9.28 -1.04
CA HIS A 82 -7.03 -9.82 -1.29
C HIS A 82 -5.99 -9.14 -0.39
N ILE A 83 -4.93 -9.86 -0.04
CA ILE A 83 -3.83 -9.31 0.75
C ILE A 83 -3.03 -8.28 -0.07
N VAL A 84 -2.89 -7.06 0.45
CA VAL A 84 -1.96 -6.06 -0.08
C VAL A 84 -0.63 -6.14 0.67
N VAL A 85 0.47 -6.31 -0.07
CA VAL A 85 1.82 -6.47 0.50
C VAL A 85 2.73 -5.38 0.00
N ALA A 86 3.44 -4.72 0.91
CA ALA A 86 4.53 -3.82 0.60
C ALA A 86 5.88 -4.51 0.83
N LYS A 87 6.79 -4.40 -0.14
CA LYS A 87 8.20 -4.71 0.02
C LYS A 87 8.95 -3.44 0.34
N MET A 88 9.72 -3.44 1.44
CA MET A 88 10.43 -2.26 1.91
C MET A 88 11.90 -2.54 2.23
N LYS A 89 12.76 -1.56 1.94
CA LYS A 89 14.18 -1.54 2.29
C LYS A 89 14.49 -0.31 3.14
N LEU A 90 14.57 -0.52 4.45
CA LEU A 90 14.86 0.53 5.43
C LEU A 90 16.36 0.59 5.73
N LYS A 91 16.89 1.80 5.86
CA LYS A 91 18.21 2.05 6.45
C LYS A 91 18.00 2.57 7.85
N LEU A 92 18.15 1.70 8.84
CA LEU A 92 17.97 2.04 10.25
C LEU A 92 19.27 2.55 10.85
N LYS A 93 19.16 3.49 11.80
CA LYS A 93 20.29 3.89 12.63
C LYS A 93 20.54 2.78 13.65
N LYS A 94 21.81 2.41 13.86
CA LYS A 94 22.18 1.51 14.97
C LYS A 94 21.93 2.23 16.30
N HIS A 95 21.20 1.60 17.20
CA HIS A 95 21.16 2.00 18.60
C HIS A 95 22.04 1.00 19.37
N TRP A 96 23.05 1.51 20.07
CA TRP A 96 23.83 0.68 20.97
C TRP A 96 23.08 0.60 22.29
N THR A 97 22.71 -0.60 22.71
CA THR A 97 22.30 -0.82 24.10
C THR A 97 23.58 -0.79 24.91
N THR A 98 23.80 0.26 25.69
CA THR A 98 24.83 0.23 26.73
C THR A 98 24.44 -0.92 27.65
N GLY A 99 25.18 -2.03 27.60
CA GLY A 99 24.97 -3.11 28.56
C GLY A 99 25.13 -2.51 29.95
N GLU A 100 24.18 -2.80 30.85
CA GLU A 100 24.41 -2.52 32.27
C GLU A 100 25.75 -3.16 32.64
N PRO A 101 26.67 -2.42 33.28
CA PRO A 101 27.88 -3.03 33.79
C PRO A 101 27.43 -4.11 34.77
N ALA A 102 27.84 -5.35 34.52
CA ALA A 102 27.67 -6.42 35.48
C ALA A 102 28.34 -5.97 36.79
N LEU A 103 27.53 -5.84 37.85
CA LEU A 103 27.99 -5.61 39.21
C LEU A 103 28.79 -6.81 39.73
#